data_AF-A0A5M6IYT6-F1
#
_entry.id   AF-A0A5M6IYT6-F1
#
_cell.length_a   1.000
_cell.length_b   1.000
_cell.length_c   1.000
_cell.angle_alpha   90.00
_cell.angle_beta   90.00
_cell.angle_gamma   90.00
#
_symmetry.space_group_name_H-M   'P 1'
#
loop_
_entity.id
_entity.type
_entity.pdbx_description
1 polymer ?
#
loop_
_entity_poly.entity_id
_entity_poly.type
_entity_poly.pdbx_seq_one_letter_code
_entity_poly.pdbx_strand_id
1 'polypeptide(L)'
;MPSEDRLSAGDATASAVTGILRAWLEHIEDGGVRAAFIGEADTDVAPRPPAIKVCASADEARNWVEGQAEAFGVDVAWTDGA
;
A
#
# COMPACT_ATOMS: atom_id res chain seq x y z
N MET A 1 -34.09 -18.95 -35.51
CA MET A 1 -33.49 -19.22 -34.19
C MET A 1 -33.18 -17.86 -33.59
N PRO A 2 -33.81 -17.43 -32.48
CA PRO A 2 -33.43 -16.18 -31.83
C PRO A 2 -32.09 -16.39 -31.12
N SER A 3 -31.15 -15.49 -31.40
CA SER A 3 -29.80 -15.49 -30.85
C SER A 3 -29.84 -15.31 -29.33
N GLU A 4 -29.30 -16.28 -28.62
CA GLU A 4 -28.93 -16.16 -27.22
C GLU A 4 -27.61 -15.38 -27.13
N ASP A 5 -27.70 -14.05 -27.10
CA ASP A 5 -26.57 -13.22 -26.65
C ASP A 5 -26.74 -13.02 -25.14
N ARG A 6 -26.18 -13.98 -24.39
CA ARG A 6 -25.83 -13.80 -22.99
C ARG A 6 -24.40 -13.27 -22.94
N LEU A 7 -24.10 -12.56 -21.84
CA LEU A 7 -22.81 -12.06 -21.34
C LEU A 7 -22.73 -10.52 -21.49
N SER A 8 -22.33 -9.74 -20.49
CA SER A 8 -21.98 -10.03 -19.10
C SER A 8 -21.83 -8.68 -18.40
N ALA A 9 -22.13 -8.67 -17.10
CA ALA A 9 -21.62 -7.77 -16.08
C ALA A 9 -21.57 -6.28 -16.44
N GLY A 10 -22.52 -5.52 -15.87
CA GLY A 10 -22.37 -4.09 -15.73
C GLY A 10 -21.01 -3.77 -15.12
N ASP A 11 -20.31 -2.89 -15.83
CA ASP A 11 -19.10 -2.21 -15.42
C ASP A 11 -19.40 -1.48 -14.10
N ALA A 12 -19.24 -2.19 -12.98
CA ALA A 12 -19.13 -1.56 -11.69
C ALA A 12 -17.75 -0.93 -11.69
N THR A 13 -17.67 0.30 -12.18
CA THR A 13 -16.57 1.24 -11.96
C THR A 13 -16.04 1.02 -10.56
N ALA A 14 -14.97 0.24 -10.44
CA ALA A 14 -14.13 0.26 -9.27
C ALA A 14 -13.67 1.71 -9.21
N SER A 15 -14.28 2.51 -8.33
CA SER A 15 -13.65 3.73 -7.87
C SER A 15 -12.35 3.25 -7.24
N ALA A 16 -11.29 3.20 -8.05
CA ALA A 16 -9.96 2.88 -7.60
C ALA A 16 -9.70 3.88 -6.49
N VAL A 17 -9.59 3.38 -5.25
CA VAL A 17 -9.19 4.23 -4.13
C VAL A 17 -7.80 4.73 -4.49
N THR A 18 -7.73 5.95 -5.04
CA THR A 18 -6.48 6.56 -5.47
C THR A 18 -5.76 7.00 -4.22
N GLY A 19 -4.84 6.17 -3.75
CA GLY A 19 -3.96 6.49 -2.64
C GLY A 19 -2.72 5.64 -2.73
N ILE A 20 -1.60 6.19 -2.27
CA ILE A 20 -0.31 5.49 -2.27
C ILE A 20 0.30 5.62 -0.88
N LEU A 21 0.87 4.52 -0.39
CA LEU A 21 1.77 4.55 0.77
C LEU A 21 3.19 4.70 0.29
N ARG A 22 3.79 5.87 0.54
CA ARG A 22 5.22 6.03 0.33
C ARG A 22 5.95 5.41 1.49
N ALA A 23 6.78 4.41 1.19
CA ALA A 23 7.50 3.66 2.20
C ALA A 23 8.99 3.59 1.90
N TRP A 24 9.80 3.55 2.95
CA TRP A 24 11.24 3.37 2.87
C TRP A 24 11.74 2.48 4.00
N LEU A 25 12.90 1.88 3.76
CA LEU A 25 13.62 1.05 4.71
C LEU A 25 14.96 1.71 5.03
N GLU A 26 15.33 1.72 6.30
CA GLU A 26 16.59 2.28 6.78
C GLU A 26 17.31 1.24 7.63
N HIS A 27 18.57 0.94 7.32
CA HIS A 27 19.40 0.08 8.17
C HIS A 27 19.88 0.88 9.38
N ILE A 28 19.68 0.32 10.58
CA ILE A 28 20.13 0.96 11.84
C ILE A 28 21.38 0.25 12.38
N GLU A 29 22.24 0.97 13.10
CA GLU A 29 23.58 0.51 13.53
C GLU A 29 23.59 -0.78 14.35
N ASP A 30 22.46 -1.16 14.97
CA ASP A 30 22.30 -2.38 15.77
C ASP A 30 21.97 -3.63 14.94
N GLY A 31 22.00 -3.53 13.60
CA GLY A 31 21.67 -4.63 12.69
C GLY A 31 20.17 -4.82 12.42
N GLY A 32 19.32 -3.94 12.95
CA GLY A 32 17.90 -3.89 12.64
C GLY A 32 17.59 -3.14 11.33
N VAL A 33 16.33 -3.25 10.89
CA VAL A 33 15.79 -2.48 9.76
C VAL A 33 14.59 -1.67 10.23
N ARG A 34 14.65 -0.36 10.08
CA ARG A 34 13.53 0.54 10.35
C ARG A 34 12.67 0.66 9.09
N ALA A 35 11.43 0.22 9.18
CA ALA A 35 10.40 0.44 8.18
C ALA A 35 9.65 1.73 8.52
N ALA A 36 9.38 2.57 7.54
CA ALA A 36 8.56 3.77 7.72
C ALA A 36 7.69 4.02 6.49
N PHE A 37 6.51 4.60 6.70
CA PHE A 37 5.67 5.05 5.61
C PHE A 37 4.90 6.33 5.95
N ILE A 38 4.50 7.05 4.91
CA ILE A 38 3.55 8.16 4.95
C ILE A 38 2.46 7.83 3.92
N GLY A 39 1.19 7.87 4.34
CA GLY A 39 0.10 7.71 3.39
C GLY A 39 -0.26 9.04 2.78
N GLU A 40 -0.12 9.14 1.47
CA GLU A 40 -0.72 10.21 0.69
C GLU A 40 -2.17 9.83 0.43
N ALA A 41 -3.09 10.60 1.01
CA ALA A 41 -4.49 10.50 0.67
C ALA A 41 -4.78 11.49 -0.46
N ASP A 42 -5.33 11.00 -1.57
CA ASP A 42 -6.02 11.87 -2.49
C ASP A 42 -7.32 12.36 -1.83
N THR A 43 -7.71 13.57 -2.16
CA THR A 43 -8.51 14.55 -1.38
C THR A 43 -9.83 14.12 -0.72
N ASP A 44 -10.26 12.87 -0.90
CA ASP A 44 -11.51 12.30 -0.38
C ASP A 44 -11.32 11.30 0.78
N VAL A 45 -10.08 10.87 1.06
CA VAL A 45 -9.75 9.93 2.15
C VAL A 45 -9.04 10.66 3.28
N ALA A 46 -9.37 10.36 4.54
CA ALA A 46 -8.66 10.92 5.68
C ALA A 46 -7.15 10.67 5.56
N PRO A 47 -6.29 11.68 5.80
CA PRO A 47 -4.84 11.50 5.71
C PRO A 47 -4.42 10.38 6.65
N ARG A 48 -3.69 9.40 6.10
CA ARG A 48 -3.26 8.23 6.87
C ARG A 48 -2.10 8.65 7.77
N PRO A 49 -2.12 8.33 9.08
CA PRO A 49 -1.05 8.74 9.97
C PRO A 49 0.26 8.08 9.52
N PRO A 50 1.37 8.83 9.50
CA PRO A 50 2.67 8.23 9.26
C PRO A 50 2.98 7.22 10.37
N ALA A 51 3.62 6.11 10.03
CA ALA A 51 4.01 5.10 11.00
C ALA A 51 5.44 4.61 10.74
N ILE A 52 6.07 4.18 11.84
CA ILE A 52 7.45 3.69 11.86
C ILE A 52 7.48 2.44 12.73
N LYS A 53 8.17 1.39 12.27
CA LYS A 53 8.41 0.16 13.02
C LYS A 53 9.86 -0.29 12.82
N VAL A 54 10.52 -0.69 13.90
CA VAL A 54 11.81 -1.40 13.82
C VAL A 54 11.53 -2.89 13.70
N CYS A 55 12.15 -3.51 12.71
CA CYS A 55 12.04 -4.91 12.35
C CYS A 55 13.42 -5.58 12.43
N ALA A 56 13.44 -6.90 12.60
CA ALA A 56 14.66 -7.68 12.68
C ALA A 56 15.31 -7.88 11.29
N SER A 57 14.57 -7.70 10.20
CA SER A 57 15.05 -7.87 8.83
C SER A 57 14.28 -6.99 7.84
N ALA A 58 14.85 -6.83 6.64
CA ALA A 58 14.20 -6.11 5.54
C ALA A 58 12.92 -6.84 5.07
N ASP A 59 12.89 -8.17 5.10
CA ASP A 59 11.71 -8.95 4.77
C ASP A 59 10.57 -8.74 5.77
N GLU A 60 10.86 -8.68 7.07
CA GLU A 60 9.85 -8.38 8.08
C GLU A 60 9.34 -6.94 7.92
N ALA A 61 10.23 -6.01 7.62
CA ALA A 61 9.90 -4.62 7.35
C ALA A 61 8.98 -4.46 6.13
N ARG A 62 9.28 -5.15 5.02
CA ARG A 62 8.44 -5.15 3.80
C ARG A 62 7.06 -5.73 4.06
N ASN A 63 6.99 -6.94 4.63
CA ASN A 63 5.73 -7.59 4.96
C ASN A 63 4.85 -6.73 5.86
N TRP A 64 5.45 -6.02 6.82
CA TRP A 64 4.70 -5.10 7.67
C TRP A 64 4.09 -3.94 6.87
N VAL A 65 4.87 -3.25 6.02
CA VAL A 65 4.37 -2.14 5.19
C VAL A 65 3.30 -2.63 4.20
N GLU A 66 3.51 -3.76 3.55
CA GLU A 66 2.56 -4.35 2.61
C GLU A 66 1.25 -4.73 3.31
N GLY A 67 1.32 -5.28 4.52
CA GLY A 67 0.13 -5.55 5.34
C GLY A 67 -0.62 -4.28 5.75
N GLN A 68 0.08 -3.16 5.97
CA GLN A 68 -0.58 -1.87 6.16
C GLN A 68 -1.27 -1.43 4.87
N ALA A 69 -0.60 -1.54 3.73
CA ALA A 69 -1.13 -1.18 2.43
C ALA A 69 -2.40 -1.95 2.06
N GLU A 70 -2.40 -3.26 2.29
CA GLU A 70 -3.56 -4.12 2.14
C GLU A 70 -4.70 -3.68 3.08
N ALA A 71 -4.41 -3.46 4.37
CA ALA A 71 -5.40 -2.99 5.33
C ALA A 71 -6.00 -1.62 4.95
N PHE A 72 -5.22 -0.80 4.24
CA PHE A 72 -5.64 0.51 3.76
C PHE A 72 -6.21 0.50 2.33
N GLY A 73 -6.21 -0.64 1.65
CA GLY A 73 -6.68 -0.80 0.28
C GLY A 73 -5.91 0.04 -0.74
N VAL A 74 -4.59 0.17 -0.58
CA VAL A 74 -3.73 1.00 -1.44
C VAL A 74 -2.43 0.31 -1.81
N ASP A 75 -1.81 0.80 -2.88
CA ASP A 75 -0.49 0.37 -3.30
C ASP A 75 0.65 1.01 -2.47
N VAL A 76 1.79 0.33 -2.45
CA VAL A 76 3.04 0.82 -1.84
C VAL A 76 3.96 1.38 -2.92
N ALA A 77 4.39 2.62 -2.76
CA ALA A 77 5.50 3.18 -3.50
C ALA A 77 6.77 3.15 -2.65
N TRP A 78 7.69 2.27 -3.01
CA TRP A 78 8.99 2.18 -2.36
C TRP A 78 9.92 3.30 -2.83
N THR A 79 10.40 4.09 -1.89
CA THR A 79 11.50 5.03 -2.11
C THR A 79 12.79 4.42 -1.57
N ASP A 80 13.84 4.43 -2.38
CA ASP A 80 15.20 4.09 -1.92
C ASP A 80 15.58 5.04 -0.77
N GLY A 81 16.04 4.48 0.35
CA GLY A 81 16.44 5.27 1.52
C GLY A 81 17.60 6.20 1.14
N ALA A 82 17.48 7.49 1.47
CA ALA A 82 18.54 8.48 1.29
C ALA A 82 19.73 8.24 2.23
#